data_AF-A0A1J7IHU5-F1
#
_entry.id   AF-A0A1J7IHU5-F1
#
_cell.length_a   1.000
_cell.length_b   1.000
_cell.length_c   1.000
_cell.angle_alpha   90.00
_cell.angle_beta   90.00
_cell.angle_gamma   90.00
#
_symmetry.space_group_name_H-M   'P 1'
#
loop_
_entity.id
_entity.type
_entity.pdbx_description
1 polymer ?
#
loop_
_entity_poly.entity_id
_entity_poly.type
_entity_poly.pdbx_seq_one_letter_code
_entity_poly.pdbx_strand_id
1 'polypeptide(L)'
;MAATAQINLGRIDVVYVTDDFADSECFSKGETYTIVKRLPSSPGWPVGLSLSQEGTHFGWVKERDRFLMEAYIDLGRVVECTIVERGKRWRHWDTRLSVNRQWQEGIANCVVLAGEAQDGCE
;
A
#
# COMPACT_ATOMS: atom_id res chain seq x y z
N MET A 1 -19.90 -17.48 -14.23
CA MET A 1 -18.92 -16.51 -13.70
C MET A 1 -17.86 -17.31 -12.99
N ALA A 2 -16.65 -17.41 -13.54
CA ALA A 2 -15.55 -18.10 -12.88
C ALA A 2 -15.14 -17.27 -11.66
N ALA A 3 -15.11 -17.88 -10.48
CA ALA A 3 -14.56 -17.23 -9.30
C ALA A 3 -13.05 -17.10 -9.52
N THR A 4 -12.58 -15.87 -9.75
CA THR A 4 -11.15 -15.57 -9.77
C THR A 4 -10.56 -16.05 -8.45
N ALA A 5 -9.65 -17.02 -8.50
CA ALA A 5 -9.00 -17.50 -7.29
C ALA A 5 -8.26 -16.33 -6.64
N GLN A 6 -8.48 -16.13 -5.34
CA GLN A 6 -7.79 -15.10 -4.56
C GLN A 6 -6.91 -15.79 -3.52
N ILE A 7 -5.66 -15.35 -3.41
CA ILE A 7 -4.76 -15.80 -2.34
C ILE A 7 -4.82 -14.75 -1.24
N ASN A 8 -5.27 -15.14 -0.06
CA ASN A 8 -5.31 -14.24 1.10
C ASN A 8 -3.91 -14.11 1.71
N LEU A 9 -3.40 -12.88 1.79
CA LEU A 9 -2.09 -12.57 2.37
C LEU A 9 -2.19 -12.20 3.87
N GLY A 10 -3.40 -11.99 4.38
CA GLY A 10 -3.66 -11.63 5.77
C GLY A 10 -3.68 -10.11 6.04
N ARG A 11 -3.53 -9.77 7.32
CA ARG A 11 -3.47 -8.37 7.81
C ARG A 11 -2.05 -7.83 7.66
N ILE A 12 -1.95 -6.59 7.20
CA ILE A 12 -0.71 -5.80 7.13
C ILE A 12 -0.87 -4.45 7.80
N ASP A 13 0.24 -3.87 8.25
CA ASP A 13 0.27 -2.49 8.71
C ASP A 13 0.61 -1.52 7.57
N VAL A 14 -0.15 -0.44 7.52
CA VAL A 14 0.06 0.64 6.54
C VAL A 14 0.24 1.97 7.26
N VAL A 15 0.89 2.92 6.59
CA VAL A 15 1.12 4.27 7.09
C VAL A 15 0.91 5.30 6.00
N TYR A 16 0.17 6.36 6.32
CA TYR A 16 -0.04 7.51 5.45
C TYR A 16 0.60 8.76 6.06
N VAL A 17 1.16 9.61 5.20
CA VAL A 17 1.86 10.83 5.61
C VAL A 17 1.39 12.00 4.75
N THR A 18 0.85 13.02 5.38
CA THR A 18 0.34 14.25 4.73
C THR A 18 0.82 15.50 5.45
N ASP A 19 0.77 16.64 4.76
CA ASP A 19 1.02 17.96 5.35
C ASP A 19 -0.22 18.42 6.14
N ASP A 20 -1.42 18.10 5.63
CA ASP A 20 -2.68 18.36 6.32
C ASP A 20 -3.70 17.23 6.12
N PHE A 21 -4.21 16.68 7.24
CA PHE A 21 -5.30 15.71 7.21
C PHE A 21 -6.66 16.32 6.84
N ALA A 22 -6.81 17.64 6.95
CA ALA A 22 -8.07 18.31 6.63
C ALA A 22 -8.38 18.31 5.12
N ASP A 23 -7.35 18.36 4.27
CA ASP A 23 -7.49 18.42 2.80
C ASP A 23 -7.42 17.05 2.11
N SER A 24 -7.02 16.00 2.82
CA SER A 24 -6.91 14.64 2.28
C SER A 24 -7.52 13.65 3.26
N GLU A 25 -8.72 13.14 2.94
CA GLU A 25 -9.33 12.06 3.70
C GLU A 25 -8.33 10.90 3.79
N CYS A 26 -7.79 10.70 4.99
CA CYS A 26 -6.95 9.56 5.31
C CYS A 26 -7.68 8.24 5.00
N PHE A 27 -6.93 7.14 4.87
CA PHE A 27 -7.41 5.75 4.79
C PHE A 27 -8.91 5.57 5.13
N SER A 28 -9.76 5.52 4.11
CA SER A 28 -11.18 5.28 4.31
C SER A 28 -11.43 3.79 4.55
N LYS A 29 -12.11 3.48 5.66
CA LYS A 29 -12.37 2.09 6.03
C LYS A 29 -13.29 1.47 4.96
N GLY A 30 -12.91 0.31 4.45
CA GLY A 30 -13.61 -0.36 3.35
C GLY A 30 -13.07 0.01 1.96
N GLU A 31 -12.27 1.08 1.84
CA GLU A 31 -11.61 1.40 0.57
C GLU A 31 -10.52 0.39 0.26
N THR A 32 -10.41 0.07 -1.03
CA THR A 32 -9.45 -0.90 -1.57
C THR A 32 -8.45 -0.20 -2.44
N TYR A 33 -7.18 -0.52 -2.24
CA TYR A 33 -6.05 0.08 -2.92
C TYR A 33 -5.23 -1.01 -3.60
N THR A 34 -4.72 -0.73 -4.80
CA THR A 34 -3.74 -1.58 -5.46
C THR A 34 -2.36 -1.30 -4.88
N ILE A 35 -1.60 -2.36 -4.61
CA ILE A 35 -0.20 -2.21 -4.18
C ILE A 35 0.70 -2.12 -5.40
N VAL A 36 1.49 -1.05 -5.43
CA VAL A 36 2.46 -0.81 -6.51
C VAL A 36 3.84 -0.56 -5.93
N LYS A 37 4.87 -1.04 -6.63
CA LYS A 37 6.25 -0.62 -6.35
C LYS A 37 6.38 0.87 -6.66
N ARG A 38 6.87 1.62 -5.68
CA ARG A 38 7.13 3.05 -5.84
C ARG A 38 8.50 3.35 -5.27
N LEU A 39 9.34 4.00 -6.07
CA LEU A 39 10.57 4.57 -5.54
C LEU A 39 10.20 5.56 -4.44
N PRO A 40 10.76 5.42 -3.23
CA PRO A 40 10.53 6.41 -2.19
C PRO A 40 10.99 7.78 -2.69
N SER A 41 10.36 8.84 -2.20
CA SER A 41 10.75 10.22 -2.53
C SER A 41 12.15 10.59 -2.03
N SER A 42 12.84 9.68 -1.33
CA SER A 42 14.19 9.82 -0.78
C SER A 42 15.19 9.03 -1.62
N PRO A 43 16.24 9.67 -2.18
CA PRO A 43 17.34 8.97 -2.83
C PRO A 43 18.01 7.97 -1.87
N GLY A 44 18.36 6.78 -2.38
CA GLY A 44 19.09 5.75 -1.63
C GLY A 44 18.23 4.86 -0.71
N TRP A 45 16.93 5.13 -0.60
CA TRP A 45 16.02 4.23 0.12
C TRP A 45 15.52 3.11 -0.80
N PRO A 46 15.38 1.87 -0.27
CA PRO A 46 14.89 0.75 -1.06
C PRO A 46 13.47 1.03 -1.57
N VAL A 47 13.16 0.51 -2.76
CA VAL A 47 11.82 0.61 -3.37
C VAL A 47 10.77 0.20 -2.33
N GLY A 48 9.78 1.06 -2.14
CA GLY A 48 8.69 0.81 -1.21
C GLY A 48 7.47 0.22 -1.91
N LEU A 49 6.58 -0.34 -1.11
CA LEU A 49 5.26 -0.76 -1.57
C LEU A 49 4.24 0.32 -1.17
N SER A 50 3.64 0.92 -2.19
CA SER A 50 2.70 2.02 -2.07
C SER A 50 1.27 1.52 -2.22
N LEU A 51 0.37 2.04 -1.39
CA LEU A 51 -1.06 1.98 -1.64
C LEU A 51 -1.39 3.00 -2.73
N SER A 52 -2.05 2.55 -3.79
CA SER A 52 -2.40 3.37 -4.95
C SER A 52 -3.84 3.13 -5.37
N GLN A 53 -4.54 4.20 -5.71
CA GLN A 53 -5.88 4.16 -6.30
C GLN A 53 -5.90 5.18 -7.44
N GLU A 54 -6.25 4.73 -8.65
CA GLU A 54 -6.30 5.57 -9.86
C GLU A 54 -5.00 6.37 -10.11
N GLY A 55 -3.84 5.74 -9.84
CA GLY A 55 -2.51 6.37 -9.97
C GLY A 55 -2.12 7.35 -8.86
N THR A 56 -3.02 7.61 -7.92
CA THR A 56 -2.78 8.49 -6.76
C THR A 56 -2.25 7.68 -5.58
N HIS A 57 -1.28 8.25 -4.86
CA HIS A 57 -0.64 7.62 -3.70
C HIS A 57 -1.41 7.87 -2.40
N PHE A 58 -1.68 6.79 -1.67
CA PHE A 58 -2.43 6.83 -0.41
C PHE A 58 -1.66 6.26 0.78
N GLY A 59 -0.35 6.06 0.66
CA GLY A 59 0.50 5.64 1.76
C GLY A 59 1.35 4.42 1.43
N TRP A 60 1.96 3.86 2.46
CA TRP A 60 2.99 2.84 2.34
C TRP A 60 2.66 1.63 3.20
N VAL A 61 3.03 0.44 2.70
CA VAL A 61 3.12 -0.77 3.52
C VAL A 61 4.35 -0.65 4.40
N LYS A 62 4.19 -0.94 5.70
CA LYS A 62 5.32 -0.95 6.64
C LYS A 62 6.32 -2.04 6.24
N GLU A 63 7.59 -1.73 6.42
CA GLU A 63 8.71 -2.60 5.98
C GLU A 63 8.56 -4.05 6.47
N ARG A 64 8.15 -4.22 7.73
CA ARG A 64 7.96 -5.54 8.35
C ARG A 64 6.96 -6.45 7.64
N ASP A 65 6.03 -5.91 6.85
CA ASP A 65 4.97 -6.70 6.19
C ASP A 65 5.17 -6.83 4.68
N ARG A 66 6.17 -6.14 4.10
CA ARG A 66 6.39 -6.11 2.65
C ARG A 66 6.67 -7.51 2.08
N PHE A 67 7.41 -8.32 2.83
CA PHE A 67 7.81 -9.68 2.41
C PHE A 67 6.61 -10.57 2.05
N LEU A 68 5.41 -10.29 2.60
CA LEU A 68 4.20 -11.06 2.32
C LEU A 68 3.73 -10.93 0.87
N MET A 69 4.06 -9.81 0.20
CA MET A 69 3.53 -9.47 -1.11
C MET A 69 4.59 -9.15 -2.16
N GLU A 70 5.84 -8.87 -1.76
CA GLU A 70 6.94 -8.55 -2.69
C GLU A 70 7.11 -9.61 -3.77
N ALA A 71 7.17 -10.89 -3.40
CA ALA A 71 7.34 -11.98 -4.37
C ALA A 71 6.22 -12.02 -5.42
N TYR A 72 4.97 -11.72 -5.04
CA TYR A 72 3.84 -11.70 -5.97
C TYR A 72 3.92 -10.50 -6.91
N ILE A 73 4.28 -9.33 -6.39
CA ILE A 73 4.43 -8.11 -7.18
C ILE A 73 5.59 -8.27 -8.17
N ASP A 74 6.68 -8.93 -7.77
CA ASP A 74 7.84 -9.22 -8.63
C ASP A 74 7.49 -10.16 -9.79
N LEU A 75 6.55 -11.07 -9.56
CA LEU A 75 5.96 -11.94 -10.57
C LEU A 75 4.88 -11.26 -11.42
N GLY A 76 4.68 -9.94 -11.26
CA GLY A 76 3.68 -9.17 -12.01
C GLY A 76 2.24 -9.44 -11.58
N ARG A 77 2.00 -10.04 -10.40
CA ARG A 77 0.65 -10.25 -9.88
C ARG A 77 0.09 -8.97 -9.27
N VAL A 78 -1.22 -8.80 -9.40
CA VAL A 78 -1.94 -7.68 -8.79
C VAL A 78 -2.25 -8.02 -7.34
N VAL A 79 -1.88 -7.13 -6.43
CA VAL A 79 -2.19 -7.22 -5.01
C VAL A 79 -3.12 -6.07 -4.64
N GLU A 80 -4.26 -6.39 -4.04
CA GLU A 80 -5.22 -5.41 -3.54
C GLU A 80 -5.30 -5.49 -2.02
N CYS A 81 -5.42 -4.34 -1.38
CA CYS A 81 -5.48 -4.21 0.06
C CYS A 81 -6.65 -3.33 0.46
N THR A 82 -7.56 -3.88 1.26
CA THR A 82 -8.73 -3.16 1.80
C THR A 82 -8.45 -2.70 3.22
N ILE A 83 -8.63 -1.40 3.49
CA ILE A 83 -8.44 -0.85 4.84
C ILE A 83 -9.53 -1.38 5.78
N VAL A 84 -9.13 -2.06 6.84
CA VAL A 84 -10.05 -2.61 7.85
C VAL A 84 -10.08 -1.80 9.14
N GLU A 85 -8.98 -1.11 9.47
CA GLU A 85 -8.86 -0.34 10.71
C GLU A 85 -8.05 0.94 10.49
N ARG A 86 -8.51 2.04 11.10
CA ARG A 86 -7.74 3.29 11.22
C ARG A 86 -7.00 3.24 12.56
N GLY A 87 -5.69 3.40 12.50
CA GLY A 87 -4.82 3.39 13.66
C GLY A 87 -4.55 4.79 14.23
N LYS A 88 -3.48 4.87 15.00
CA LYS A 88 -3.05 6.10 15.68
C LYS A 88 -2.70 7.20 14.68
N ARG A 89 -3.03 8.45 15.04
CA ARG A 89 -2.51 9.66 14.40
C ARG A 89 -1.46 10.33 15.27
N TRP A 90 -0.44 10.89 14.65
CA TRP A 90 0.57 11.67 15.36
C TRP A 90 1.22 12.70 14.43
N ARG A 91 1.93 13.66 15.03
CA ARG A 91 2.84 14.56 14.32
C ARG A 91 4.26 14.09 14.52
N HIS A 92 5.03 14.04 13.46
CA HIS A 92 6.44 13.70 13.52
C HIS A 92 7.24 14.59 12.58
N TRP A 93 8.43 14.95 13.02
CA TRP A 93 9.36 15.72 12.23
C TRP A 93 9.86 14.86 11.07
N ASP A 94 9.50 15.22 9.84
CA ASP A 94 10.08 14.63 8.64
C ASP A 94 11.45 15.28 8.43
N THR A 95 12.51 14.55 8.79
CA THR A 95 13.90 15.02 8.69
C THR A 95 14.31 15.34 7.25
N ARG A 96 13.68 14.73 6.24
CA ARG A 96 13.98 15.00 4.82
C ARG A 96 13.46 16.36 4.39
N LEU A 97 12.24 16.69 4.77
CA LEU A 97 11.60 17.95 4.39
C LEU A 97 11.83 19.07 5.40
N SER A 98 12.44 18.76 6.55
CA SER A 98 12.60 19.70 7.66
C SER A 98 11.28 20.37 8.03
N VAL A 99 10.23 19.55 8.14
CA VAL A 99 8.87 20.00 8.48
C VAL A 99 8.18 18.96 9.34
N ASN A 100 7.28 19.40 10.22
CA ASN A 100 6.39 18.49 10.93
C ASN A 100 5.30 18.01 9.97
N ARG A 101 5.21 16.70 9.75
CA ARG A 101 4.12 16.09 8.99
C ARG A 101 3.15 15.37 9.91
N GLN A 102 1.95 15.14 9.40
CA GLN A 102 0.94 14.37 10.09
C GLN A 102 0.93 12.94 9.55
N TRP A 103 0.96 11.98 10.47
CA TRP A 103 1.12 10.56 10.18
C TRP A 103 -0.07 9.79 10.73
N GLN A 104 -0.52 8.79 10.00
CA GLN A 104 -1.61 7.92 10.42
C GLN A 104 -1.28 6.48 10.09
N GLU A 105 -1.44 5.62 11.09
CA GLU A 105 -1.42 4.17 10.91
C GLU A 105 -2.77 3.67 10.41
N GLY A 106 -2.74 2.52 9.74
CA GLY A 106 -3.91 1.76 9.39
C GLY A 106 -3.56 0.29 9.31
N ILE A 107 -4.59 -0.55 9.26
CA ILE A 107 -4.45 -1.98 9.02
C ILE A 107 -5.29 -2.32 7.81
N ALA A 108 -4.70 -3.10 6.89
CA ALA A 108 -5.36 -3.56 5.68
C ALA A 108 -5.37 -5.08 5.62
N ASN A 109 -6.39 -5.65 4.98
CA ASN A 109 -6.39 -7.04 4.54
C ASN A 109 -6.02 -7.09 3.07
N CYS A 110 -5.08 -7.95 2.71
CA CYS A 110 -4.59 -8.01 1.34
C CYS A 110 -4.89 -9.36 0.67
N VAL A 111 -5.17 -9.30 -0.62
CA VAL A 111 -5.36 -10.45 -1.48
C VAL A 111 -4.53 -10.30 -2.75
N VAL A 112 -3.98 -11.41 -3.23
CA VAL A 112 -3.44 -11.50 -4.58
C VAL A 112 -4.58 -11.88 -5.49
N LEU A 113 -4.81 -11.08 -6.53
CA LEU A 113 -5.72 -11.45 -7.60
C LEU A 113 -5.01 -12.44 -8.51
N ALA A 114 -5.64 -13.60 -8.78
CA ALA A 114 -5.17 -14.45 -9.85
C ALA A 114 -5.31 -13.68 -11.17
N GLY A 115 -4.19 -13.23 -11.73
CA GLY A 115 -4.14 -12.87 -13.14
C GLY A 115 -4.39 -14.11 -13.97
N GLU A 116 -5.10 -13.95 -15.10
CA GLU A 116 -4.99 -14.91 -16.20
C GLU A 116 -3.51 -15.15 -16.44
N ALA A 117 -3.09 -16.42 -16.53
CA ALA A 117 -1.79 -16.70 -17.08
C ALA A 117 -1.75 -15.96 -18.42
N GLN A 118 -0.85 -15.00 -18.59
CA GLN A 118 -0.45 -14.64 -19.93
C GLN A 118 0.25 -15.89 -20.45
N ASP A 119 -0.52 -16.79 -21.06
CA ASP A 119 -0.02 -17.74 -22.03
C ASP A 119 0.63 -16.89 -23.11
N GLY A 120 1.93 -16.62 -22.91
CA GLY A 120 2.82 -16.24 -23.99
C GLY A 120 2.97 -17.45 -24.90
N CYS A 121 1.95 -17.70 -25.71
CA CYS A 121 2.14 -18.32 -27.00
C CYS A 121 2.91 -17.31 -27.86
N GLU A 122 4.19 -17.61 -28.09
CA GLU A 122 4.94 -17.59 -29.36
C GLU A 122 6.45 -17.37 -29.11
#